data_AF-A0A2R8AGT1-F1
#
_entry.id   AF-A0A2R8AGT1-F1
#
_cell.length_a   1.000
_cell.length_b   1.000
_cell.length_c   1.000
_cell.angle_alpha   90.00
_cell.angle_beta   90.00
_cell.angle_gamma   90.00
#
_symmetry.space_group_name_H-M   'P 1'
#
loop_
_entity.id
_entity.type
_entity.pdbx_description
1 polymer ?
#
loop_
_entity_poly.entity_id
_entity_poly.type
_entity_poly.pdbx_seq_one_letter_code
_entity_poly.pdbx_strand_id
1 'polypeptide(L)' 'MSNQPAHKLRLGLITATIWANDGFYSIDLTRSYKNADGQWQNTNSLAHSDLLNAAKCLERAEIWIGRQINAAK' A
#
# COMPACT_ATOMS: atom_id res chain seq x y z
N MET A 1 -0.76 9.93 -19.19
CA MET A 1 -1.97 9.29 -18.63
C MET A 1 -1.74 9.16 -17.14
N SER A 2 -2.69 9.61 -16.30
CA SER A 2 -2.51 9.50 -14.85
C SER A 2 -2.58 8.02 -14.49
N ASN A 3 -1.43 7.41 -14.17
CA ASN A 3 -1.41 6.12 -13.50
C ASN A 3 -2.09 6.36 -12.15
N GLN A 4 -3.39 6.09 -12.10
CA GLN A 4 -4.10 6.04 -10.84
C GLN A 4 -3.88 4.65 -10.26
N PRO A 5 -3.68 4.55 -8.95
CA PRO A 5 -3.59 3.26 -8.29
C PRO A 5 -4.92 2.52 -8.46
N ALA A 6 -4.85 1.21 -8.68
CA ALA A 6 -6.02 0.35 -8.77
C ALA A 6 -6.74 0.26 -7.42
N HIS A 7 -5.99 0.26 -6.32
CA HIS A 7 -6.56 0.27 -4.97
C HIS A 7 -5.58 0.83 -3.94
N LYS A 8 -6.09 1.33 -2.81
CA LYS A 8 -5.29 1.82 -1.69
C LYS A 8 -5.86 1.32 -0.37
N LEU A 9 -5.02 0.70 0.45
CA LEU A 9 -5.37 0.17 1.76
C LEU A 9 -4.53 0.87 2.82
N ARG A 10 -5.17 1.39 3.87
CA ARG A 10 -4.47 2.12 4.94
C ARG A 10 -4.80 1.56 6.32
N LEU A 11 -3.77 1.41 7.15
CA LEU A 11 -3.87 1.06 8.56
C LEU A 11 -2.92 1.95 9.35
N GLY A 12 -3.49 2.85 10.17
CA GLY A 12 -2.73 3.87 10.87
C GLY A 12 -1.91 4.74 9.90
N LEU A 13 -0.60 4.70 10.06
CA LEU A 13 0.35 5.43 9.21
C LEU A 13 0.81 4.65 7.98
N ILE A 14 0.46 3.37 7.86
CA ILE A 14 0.89 2.52 6.75
C ILE A 14 -0.16 2.49 5.65
N THR A 15 0.29 2.68 4.41
CA THR A 15 -0.54 2.59 3.21
C THR A 15 0.09 1.63 2.22
N ALA A 16 -0.65 0.61 1.81
CA ALA A 16 -0.34 -0.21 0.64
C ALA A 16 -1.09 0.35 -0.57
N THR A 17 -0.35 0.81 -1.57
CA THR A 17 -0.91 1.29 -2.84
C THR A 17 -0.72 0.20 -3.89
N ILE A 18 -1.81 -0.27 -4.48
CA ILE A 18 -1.82 -1.33 -5.48
C ILE A 18 -1.91 -0.72 -6.86
N TRP A 19 -1.04 -1.15 -7.76
CA TRP A 19 -0.99 -0.75 -9.16
C TRP A 19 -1.38 -1.94 -10.04
N ALA A 20 -2.27 -1.70 -11.00
CA ALA A 20 -2.55 -2.65 -12.06
C ALA A 20 -1.64 -2.33 -13.25
N ASN A 21 -0.75 -3.25 -13.58
CA ASN A 21 0.13 -3.17 -14.74
C ASN A 21 -0.38 -4.13 -15.83
N ASP A 22 0.31 -4.18 -16.96
CA ASP A 22 -0.02 -5.11 -18.03
C ASP A 22 0.33 -6.55 -17.64
N GLY A 23 -0.70 -7.32 -17.24
CA GLY A 23 -0.58 -8.73 -16.87
C GLY A 23 -0.16 -9.02 -15.43
N PHE A 24 0.09 -8.01 -14.58
CA PHE A 24 0.45 -8.22 -13.17
C PHE A 24 0.11 -7.03 -12.28
N TYR A 25 0.18 -7.23 -10.96
CA TYR A 25 0.01 -6.18 -9.96
C TYR A 25 1.32 -5.89 -9.23
N SER A 26 1.57 -4.62 -8.90
CA SER A 26 2.65 -4.22 -7.99
C SER A 26 2.08 -3.46 -6.78
N ILE A 27 2.84 -3.43 -5.68
CA ILE A 27 2.44 -2.77 -4.44
C ILE A 27 3.55 -1.84 -3.94
N ASP A 28 3.20 -0.59 -3.64
CA ASP A 28 4.04 0.32 -2.87
C ASP A 28 3.55 0.40 -1.43
N LEU A 29 4.39 -0.04 -0.49
CA LEU A 29 4.15 0.12 0.94
C LEU A 29 4.84 1.40 1.45
N THR A 30 4.05 2.31 1.99
CA THR A 30 4.55 3.61 2.49
C THR A 30 4.07 3.86 3.91
N ARG A 31 4.92 4.53 4.69
CA ARG A 31 4.63 5.05 6.03
C ARG A 31 4.54 6.56 5.98
N SER A 32 3.42 7.12 6.40
CA SER A 32 3.27 8.56 6.60
C SER A 32 3.85 8.98 7.94
N TYR A 33 4.55 10.10 8.00
CA TYR A 33 5.07 10.70 9.23
C TYR A 33 5.02 12.23 9.13
N LYS A 34 5.05 12.93 10.26
CA LYS A 34 5.27 14.39 10.27
C LYS A 34 6.75 14.67 10.45
N ASN A 35 7.31 15.55 9.62
CA ASN A 35 8.68 16.03 9.77
C ASN A 35 8.77 17.11 10.89
N ALA A 36 9.97 17.66 11.10
CA ALA A 36 10.22 18.69 12.11
C ALA A 36 9.36 19.96 11.91
N ASP A 37 9.04 20.30 10.66
CA ASP A 37 8.20 21.45 10.30
C ASP A 37 6.69 21.14 10.41
N GLY A 38 6.32 19.96 10.92
CA GLY A 38 4.94 19.52 11.07
C GLY A 38 4.26 19.09 9.77
N GLN A 39 4.98 19.04 8.65
CA GLN A 39 4.49 18.64 7.34
C GLN A 39 4.43 17.12 7.22
N TRP A 40 3.34 16.61 6.64
CA TRP A 40 3.22 15.18 6.34
C TRP A 40 4.13 14.79 5.18
N GLN A 41 4.88 13.72 5.39
CA GLN A 41 5.79 13.11 4.43
C GLN A 41 5.54 11.61 4.39
N ASN A 42 6.04 10.95 3.34
CA ASN A 42 6.00 9.49 3.21
C ASN A 42 7.42 8.92 3.14
N THR A 43 7.62 7.74 3.70
CA THR A 43 8.87 6.98 3.63
C THR A 43 8.57 5.49 3.45
N ASN A 44 9.54 4.72 2.98
CA ASN A 44 9.53 3.26 2.97
C ASN A 44 10.27 2.65 4.18
N SER A 45 10.91 3.48 5.02
CA SER A 45 11.52 3.05 6.27
C SER A 45 10.45 2.79 7.33
N LEU A 46 10.47 1.58 7.88
CA LEU A 46 9.53 1.13 8.91
C LEU A 46 10.21 1.08 10.28
N ALA A 47 9.52 1.56 11.32
CA ALA A 47 9.87 1.29 12.71
C ALA A 47 9.23 -0.03 13.17
N HIS A 48 9.68 -0.56 14.31
CA HIS A 48 9.11 -1.78 14.89
C HIS A 48 7.58 -1.68 15.09
N SER A 49 7.07 -0.52 15.52
CA SER A 49 5.64 -0.26 15.72
C SER A 49 4.81 -0.32 14.43
N ASP A 50 5.44 -0.22 13.27
CA ASP A 50 4.77 -0.24 11.98
C ASP A 50 4.57 -1.66 11.43
N LEU A 51 5.36 -2.63 11.91
CA LEU A 51 5.47 -3.95 11.28
C LEU A 51 4.15 -4.71 11.23
N LEU A 52 3.37 -4.68 12.32
CA LEU A 52 2.07 -5.35 12.35
C LEU A 52 1.08 -4.70 11.37
N ASN A 53 1.05 -3.37 11.30
CA ASN A 53 0.21 -2.65 10.35
C ASN A 53 0.66 -2.90 8.91
N ALA A 54 1.97 -2.93 8.65
CA ALA A 54 2.54 -3.29 7.35
C ALA A 54 2.12 -4.69 6.90
N ALA A 55 2.33 -5.71 7.74
CA ALA A 55 1.93 -7.08 7.46
C ALA A 55 0.42 -7.17 7.17
N LYS A 56 -0.41 -6.51 7.97
CA LYS A 56 -1.86 -6.49 7.80
C LYS A 56 -2.34 -5.69 6.60
N CYS A 57 -1.60 -4.67 6.16
CA CYS A 57 -1.86 -3.98 4.89
C CYS A 57 -1.53 -4.88 3.70
N LEU A 58 -0.38 -5.56 3.73
CA LEU A 58 0.05 -6.47 2.67
C LEU A 58 -0.87 -7.69 2.55
N GLU A 59 -1.30 -8.29 3.66
CA GLU A 59 -2.28 -9.38 3.67
C GLU A 59 -3.60 -8.96 2.99
N ARG A 60 -4.12 -7.76 3.30
CA ARG A 60 -5.32 -7.23 2.65
C ARG A 60 -5.11 -6.95 1.16
N ALA A 61 -3.91 -6.51 0.77
CA ALA A 61 -3.58 -6.26 -0.62
C ALA A 61 -3.53 -7.56 -1.42
N GLU A 62 -2.91 -8.61 -0.87
CA GLU A 62 -2.89 -9.95 -1.46
C GLU A 62 -4.32 -10.47 -1.68
N ILE A 63 -5.18 -10.41 -0.66
CA ILE A 63 -6.57 -10.86 -0.76
C ILE A 63 -7.32 -10.09 -1.86
N TRP A 64 -7.12 -8.78 -1.95
CA TRP A 64 -7.76 -7.96 -2.98
C TRP A 64 -7.27 -8.36 -4.39
N ILE A 65 -5.96 -8.53 -4.58
CA ILE A 65 -5.36 -8.96 -5.86
C ILE A 65 -5.86 -10.35 -6.25
N GLY A 66 -5.89 -11.31 -5.32
CA GLY A 66 -6.40 -12.65 -5.56
C GLY A 66 -7.85 -12.66 -6.02
N ARG A 67 -8.69 -11.74 -5.49
CA ARG A 67 -10.06 -11.56 -5.98
C ARG A 67 -10.11 -11.00 -7.39
N GLN A 68 -9.28 -10.01 -7.72
CA GLN A 68 -9.24 -9.47 -9.09
C GLN A 68 -8.78 -10.52 -10.11
N ILE A 69 -7.74 -11.29 -9.78
CA ILE A 69 -7.23 -12.36 -10.66
C ILE A 69 -8.30 -13.42 -10.90
N ASN A 70 -9.04 -13.82 -9.87
CA ASN A 70 -10.10 -14.82 -10.05
C ASN A 70 -11.33 -14.30 -10.79
N ALA A 71 -11.65 -13.01 -10.66
CA ALA A 71 -12.76 -12.39 -11.39
C ALA A 71 -12.45 -12.14 -12.88
N ALA A 72 -11.17 -12.06 -13.25
CA ALA A 72 -10.73 -11.88 -14.63
C ALA A 72 -10.58 -13.19 -15.43
N LYS A 73 -10.81 -14.35 -14.80
CA LYS A 73 -10.93 -15.65 -15.46
C LYS A 73 -12.34 -15.85 -16.01
#